data_AF-A0A1U7DMH9-F1
#
_entry.id   AF-A0A1U7DMH9-F1
#
_cell.length_a   1.000
_cell.length_b   1.000
_cell.length_c   1.000
_cell.angle_alpha   90.00
_cell.angle_beta   90.00
_cell.angle_gamma   90.00
#
_symmetry.space_group_name_H-M   'P 1'
#
loop_
_entity.id
_entity.type
_entity.pdbx_description
1 polymer ?
#
loop_
_entity_poly.entity_id
_entity_poly.type
_entity_poly.pdbx_seq_one_letter_code
_entity_poly.pdbx_strand_id
1 'polypeptide(L)'
;MRNIIIVLTFFIAITGVSQELNCKVVVNAELTGNENFSIFKTLEKQLNEFVNNTKWTNKTFLPQERIDCSMVITVNNYSSESFQATLQVQSSRPVYGSSYNTPVYNFNDKDFNFTYLEYQNLNFNPTQFQSNLVSVIAFHVYMILALDADSFAENGGDPYFKQAQTIANYSQQGNFKGWKLEDGLQSRFTLIDNVMSATYKEYRQVMNSYHRQGLDIMSENPKEGKEKIAEAIKLFQAMNSRRPNSFLQRTFFDAKADEIAQIFSDGPNVNIASLKEVLQKVAPMHSSKWQTIKY
;
A
#
# COMPACT_ATOMS: atom_id res chain seq x y z
N MET A 1 16.89 8.21 -44.77
CA MET A 1 16.11 8.62 -43.58
C MET A 1 14.94 7.68 -43.29
N ARG A 2 15.19 6.35 -43.28
CA ARG A 2 14.21 5.32 -42.86
C ARG A 2 14.74 4.43 -41.74
N ASN A 3 16.05 4.48 -41.49
CA ASN A 3 16.73 3.68 -40.47
C ASN A 3 16.98 4.45 -39.15
N ILE A 4 16.66 5.75 -39.08
CA ILE A 4 16.72 6.54 -37.84
C ILE A 4 15.40 6.45 -37.06
N ILE A 5 14.30 6.09 -37.72
CA ILE A 5 12.98 5.93 -37.07
C ILE A 5 12.89 4.62 -36.29
N ILE A 6 13.68 3.60 -36.64
CA ILE A 6 13.67 2.28 -35.96
C ILE A 6 14.49 2.29 -34.67
N VAL A 7 15.47 3.20 -34.54
CA VAL A 7 16.28 3.32 -33.31
C VAL A 7 15.55 4.14 -32.23
N LEU A 8 14.56 4.96 -32.61
CA LEU A 8 13.76 5.74 -31.66
C LEU A 8 12.60 4.96 -31.02
N THR A 9 12.35 3.72 -31.43
CA THR A 9 11.24 2.90 -30.89
C THR A 9 11.65 2.04 -29.69
N PHE A 10 12.89 2.17 -29.20
CA PHE A 10 13.39 1.37 -28.06
C PHE A 10 13.33 2.09 -26.71
N PHE A 11 12.72 3.28 -26.64
CA PHE A 11 12.50 3.97 -25.38
C PHE A 11 11.02 3.94 -25.00
N ILE A 12 10.77 3.44 -23.78
CA ILE A 12 9.54 3.53 -22.98
C ILE A 12 8.54 2.39 -23.22
N ALA A 13 8.96 1.18 -22.87
CA ALA A 13 8.09 0.25 -22.16
C ALA A 13 8.66 0.12 -20.74
N ILE A 14 8.36 1.10 -19.88
CA ILE A 14 8.63 0.97 -18.45
C ILE A 14 7.59 -0.02 -17.94
N THR A 15 7.89 -1.31 -18.04
CA THR A 15 7.15 -2.33 -17.28
C THR A 15 7.29 -1.93 -15.82
N GLY A 16 6.20 -1.70 -15.09
CA GLY A 16 6.26 -1.36 -13.66
C GLY A 16 7.09 -2.42 -12.94
N VAL A 17 8.25 -2.01 -12.42
CA VAL A 17 9.16 -2.89 -11.71
C VAL A 17 9.03 -2.53 -10.24
N SER A 18 8.60 -3.48 -9.41
CA SER A 18 8.66 -3.26 -7.98
C SER A 18 10.07 -3.53 -7.47
N GLN A 19 10.50 -2.65 -6.57
CA GLN A 19 11.79 -2.60 -5.90
C GLN A 19 11.92 -3.62 -4.75
N GLU A 20 13.11 -3.76 -4.16
CA GLU A 20 13.26 -4.41 -2.84
C GLU A 20 12.80 -3.46 -1.72
N LEU A 21 12.64 -3.97 -0.49
CA LEU A 21 12.14 -3.19 0.64
C LEU A 21 13.28 -2.62 1.50
N ASN A 22 13.07 -1.40 1.99
CA ASN A 22 13.73 -0.82 3.14
C ASN A 22 12.67 -0.64 4.24
N CYS A 23 12.36 -1.72 4.95
CA CYS A 23 11.25 -1.75 5.89
C CYS A 23 11.73 -1.69 7.34
N LYS A 24 11.16 -0.78 8.12
CA LYS A 24 11.32 -0.77 9.57
C LYS A 24 10.16 -1.53 10.22
N VAL A 25 10.46 -2.66 10.86
CA VAL A 25 9.47 -3.37 11.68
C VAL A 25 9.67 -2.99 13.15
N VAL A 26 8.59 -2.62 13.84
CA VAL A 26 8.62 -2.26 15.26
C VAL A 26 7.57 -3.08 16.01
N VAL A 27 7.93 -3.63 17.15
CA VAL A 27 7.03 -4.36 18.03
C VAL A 27 6.79 -3.54 19.30
N ASN A 28 5.63 -2.90 19.39
CA ASN A 28 5.17 -2.22 20.60
C ASN A 28 4.37 -3.22 21.46
N ALA A 29 4.81 -3.44 22.69
CA ALA A 29 4.15 -4.30 23.68
C ALA A 29 3.74 -3.56 24.96
N GLU A 30 3.64 -2.22 24.94
CA GLU A 30 3.25 -1.38 26.08
C GLU A 30 1.91 -1.83 26.69
N LEU A 31 0.94 -2.22 25.84
CA LEU A 31 -0.39 -2.66 26.27
C LEU A 31 -0.40 -4.00 27.02
N THR A 32 0.68 -4.77 26.96
CA THR A 32 0.80 -6.04 27.71
C THR A 32 1.13 -5.83 29.20
N GLY A 33 1.53 -4.61 29.58
CA GLY A 33 2.04 -4.30 30.92
C GLY A 33 3.45 -4.84 31.22
N ASN A 34 4.06 -5.57 30.28
CA ASN A 34 5.40 -6.17 30.40
C ASN A 34 6.24 -5.95 29.11
N GLU A 35 6.31 -4.72 28.64
CA GLU A 35 6.96 -4.33 27.38
C GLU A 35 8.44 -4.75 27.24
N ASN A 36 9.13 -5.01 28.36
CA ASN A 36 10.56 -5.28 28.40
C ASN A 36 10.95 -6.76 28.24
N PHE A 37 9.99 -7.66 28.01
CA PHE A 37 10.31 -9.07 27.79
C PHE A 37 11.19 -9.26 26.55
N SER A 38 12.19 -10.13 26.68
CA SER A 38 13.16 -10.45 25.61
C SER A 38 12.46 -10.88 24.32
N ILE A 39 11.35 -11.59 24.45
CA ILE A 39 10.60 -12.15 23.33
C ILE A 39 10.17 -11.10 22.32
N PHE A 40 9.75 -9.91 22.77
CA PHE A 40 9.33 -8.83 21.87
C PHE A 40 10.51 -8.24 21.10
N LYS A 41 11.66 -8.08 21.76
CA LYS A 41 12.90 -7.58 21.13
C LYS A 41 13.46 -8.60 20.13
N THR A 42 13.42 -9.88 20.49
CA THR A 42 13.82 -10.97 19.59
C THR A 42 12.89 -11.05 18.38
N LEU A 43 11.58 -10.97 18.59
CA LEU A 43 10.58 -10.95 17.51
C LEU A 43 10.81 -9.76 16.57
N GLU A 44 11.00 -8.54 17.11
CA GLU A 44 11.28 -7.35 16.32
C GLU A 44 12.52 -7.53 15.45
N LYS A 45 13.63 -8.01 16.04
CA LYS A 45 14.87 -8.27 15.31
C LYS A 45 14.66 -9.29 14.19
N GLN A 46 14.03 -10.43 14.50
CA GLN A 46 13.79 -11.48 13.51
C GLN A 46 12.86 -11.03 12.39
N LEU A 47 11.85 -10.20 12.67
CA LEU A 47 10.98 -9.67 11.63
C LEU A 47 11.70 -8.63 10.75
N ASN A 48 12.55 -7.78 11.32
CA ASN A 48 13.38 -6.88 10.53
C ASN A 48 14.33 -7.67 9.59
N GLU A 49 14.97 -8.71 10.09
CA GLU A 49 15.82 -9.59 9.28
C GLU A 49 14.99 -10.32 8.21
N PHE A 50 13.84 -10.88 8.58
CA PHE A 50 12.96 -11.58 7.66
C PHE A 50 12.47 -10.68 6.53
N VAL A 51 11.95 -9.48 6.82
CA VAL A 51 11.39 -8.59 5.78
C VAL A 51 12.49 -8.06 4.86
N ASN A 52 13.63 -7.65 5.40
CA ASN A 52 14.67 -6.97 4.61
C ASN A 52 15.69 -7.92 3.94
N ASN A 53 15.85 -9.16 4.44
CA ASN A 53 16.79 -10.12 3.87
C ASN A 53 16.11 -11.21 3.01
N THR A 54 14.78 -11.31 3.05
CA THR A 54 14.04 -12.18 2.14
C THR A 54 14.03 -11.61 0.73
N LYS A 55 14.33 -12.44 -0.26
CA LYS A 55 14.19 -12.09 -1.67
C LYS A 55 12.74 -12.23 -2.10
N TRP A 56 12.01 -11.11 -2.11
CA TRP A 56 10.60 -11.07 -2.52
C TRP A 56 10.40 -11.08 -4.04
N THR A 57 11.43 -10.69 -4.78
CA THR A 57 11.44 -10.63 -6.25
C THR A 57 12.71 -11.26 -6.82
N ASN A 58 12.71 -11.58 -8.12
CA ASN A 58 13.85 -12.17 -8.81
C ASN A 58 14.88 -11.14 -9.33
N LYS A 59 14.76 -9.87 -8.93
CA LYS A 59 15.58 -8.77 -9.43
C LYS A 59 16.48 -8.24 -8.31
N THR A 60 17.65 -7.72 -8.71
CA THR A 60 18.59 -7.06 -7.81
C THR A 60 18.45 -5.55 -7.94
N PHE A 61 18.35 -4.85 -6.81
CA PHE A 61 18.18 -3.40 -6.76
C PHE A 61 19.32 -2.75 -5.98
N LEU A 62 19.62 -1.50 -6.30
CA LEU A 62 20.50 -0.69 -5.48
C LEU A 62 19.76 -0.23 -4.21
N PRO A 63 20.45 0.03 -3.09
CA PRO A 63 19.80 0.42 -1.84
C PRO A 63 18.88 1.65 -1.96
N GLN A 64 19.24 2.63 -2.81
CA GLN A 64 18.44 3.83 -3.08
C GLN A 64 17.20 3.56 -3.95
N GLU A 65 17.14 2.39 -4.57
CA GLU A 65 15.99 1.91 -5.33
C GLU A 65 15.14 0.98 -4.47
N ARG A 66 15.10 1.14 -3.15
CA ARG A 66 14.26 0.34 -2.26
C ARG A 66 13.04 1.14 -1.83
N ILE A 67 11.91 0.46 -1.69
CA ILE A 67 10.68 1.06 -1.17
C ILE A 67 10.81 1.25 0.33
N ASP A 68 10.66 2.49 0.79
CA ASP A 68 10.59 2.80 2.21
C ASP A 68 9.23 2.35 2.78
N CYS A 69 9.27 1.49 3.78
CA CYS A 69 8.07 1.04 4.49
C CYS A 69 8.25 0.93 6.01
N SER A 70 7.12 0.89 6.71
CA SER A 70 7.04 0.71 8.15
C SER A 70 5.93 -0.26 8.51
N MET A 71 6.24 -1.18 9.43
CA MET A 71 5.29 -2.14 9.99
C MET A 71 5.34 -2.04 11.51
N VAL A 72 4.28 -1.51 12.12
CA VAL A 72 4.18 -1.38 13.57
C VAL A 72 3.20 -2.42 14.09
N ILE A 73 3.72 -3.37 14.84
CA ILE A 73 2.95 -4.41 15.51
C ILE A 73 2.66 -3.94 16.92
N THR A 74 1.40 -3.81 17.27
CA THR A 74 0.97 -3.51 18.64
C THR A 74 0.44 -4.78 19.28
N VAL A 75 1.18 -5.33 20.23
CA VAL A 75 0.80 -6.53 21.00
C VAL A 75 -0.15 -6.09 22.12
N ASN A 76 -1.40 -6.50 22.01
CA ASN A 76 -2.43 -6.24 23.01
C ASN A 76 -2.35 -7.24 24.16
N ASN A 77 -2.07 -8.50 23.85
CA ASN A 77 -1.96 -9.57 24.84
C ASN A 77 -1.03 -10.68 24.33
N TYR A 78 -0.42 -11.41 25.24
CA TYR A 78 0.44 -12.55 24.95
C TYR A 78 0.27 -13.64 26.02
N SER A 79 0.17 -14.89 25.58
CA SER A 79 0.12 -16.06 26.45
C SER A 79 0.92 -17.21 25.87
N SER A 80 2.06 -17.51 26.52
CA SER A 80 3.02 -18.57 26.15
C SER A 80 3.60 -18.46 24.75
N GLU A 81 2.86 -18.82 23.70
CA GLU A 81 3.32 -18.69 22.31
C GLU A 81 2.30 -17.95 21.46
N SER A 82 1.13 -17.63 22.00
CA SER A 82 0.03 -16.98 21.29
C SER A 82 0.06 -15.48 21.53
N PHE A 83 0.04 -14.73 20.44
CA PHE A 83 0.04 -13.27 20.42
C PHE A 83 -1.29 -12.77 19.88
N GLN A 84 -1.87 -11.82 20.58
CA GLN A 84 -3.00 -11.03 20.11
C GLN A 84 -2.49 -9.63 19.79
N ALA A 85 -2.48 -9.28 18.51
CA ALA A 85 -1.88 -8.03 18.05
C ALA A 85 -2.69 -7.38 16.94
N THR A 86 -2.38 -6.12 16.70
CA THR A 86 -2.77 -5.39 15.49
C THR A 86 -1.51 -4.98 14.73
N LEU A 87 -1.63 -4.78 13.42
CA LEU A 87 -0.52 -4.39 12.56
C LEU A 87 -0.89 -3.14 11.77
N GLN A 88 -0.08 -2.09 11.89
CA GLN A 88 -0.16 -0.90 11.06
C GLN A 88 0.93 -0.98 9.99
N VAL A 89 0.54 -0.92 8.71
CA VAL A 89 1.47 -0.97 7.57
C VAL A 89 1.42 0.35 6.82
N GLN A 90 2.59 0.88 6.50
CA GLN A 90 2.75 2.10 5.70
C GLN A 90 3.87 1.92 4.69
N SER A 91 3.69 2.46 3.48
CA SER A 91 4.77 2.60 2.51
C SER A 91 4.70 3.95 1.81
N SER A 92 5.86 4.40 1.32
CA SER A 92 5.99 5.61 0.53
C SER A 92 6.94 5.40 -0.64
N ARG A 93 6.77 6.21 -1.67
CA ARG A 93 7.72 6.30 -2.78
C ARG A 93 8.23 7.73 -2.95
N PRO A 94 9.42 7.92 -3.52
CA PRO A 94 9.85 9.25 -3.94
C PRO A 94 9.01 9.74 -5.13
N VAL A 95 8.75 11.05 -5.16
CA VAL A 95 8.17 11.74 -6.32
C VAL A 95 9.31 12.17 -7.25
N TYR A 96 9.16 11.83 -8.54
CA TYR A 96 10.19 12.12 -9.55
C TYR A 96 10.53 13.61 -9.58
N GLY A 97 11.82 13.93 -9.73
CA GLY A 97 12.30 15.31 -9.81
C GLY A 97 12.20 16.11 -8.50
N SER A 98 11.92 15.47 -7.35
CA SER A 98 11.81 16.16 -6.06
C SER A 98 12.42 15.35 -4.90
N SER A 99 12.59 16.00 -3.75
CA SER A 99 12.93 15.34 -2.48
C SER A 99 11.69 14.90 -1.69
N TYR A 100 10.49 15.02 -2.26
CA TYR A 100 9.24 14.70 -1.58
C TYR A 100 8.93 13.20 -1.69
N ASN A 101 8.61 12.59 -0.54
CA ASN A 101 8.12 11.22 -0.46
C ASN A 101 6.61 11.23 -0.27
N THR A 102 5.91 10.50 -1.13
CA THR A 102 4.45 10.42 -1.14
C THR A 102 3.99 9.08 -0.55
N PRO A 103 3.00 9.07 0.38
CA PRO A 103 2.48 7.83 0.96
C PRO A 103 1.67 7.05 -0.08
N VAL A 104 1.91 5.74 -0.22
CA VAL A 104 1.25 4.89 -1.22
C VAL A 104 0.27 3.93 -0.56
N TYR A 105 0.68 3.30 0.54
CA TYR A 105 -0.11 2.33 1.28
C TYR A 105 -0.21 2.74 2.75
N ASN A 106 -1.41 2.68 3.32
CA ASN A 106 -1.67 2.92 4.73
C ASN A 106 -2.81 1.99 5.18
N PHE A 107 -2.49 0.96 5.97
CA PHE A 107 -3.44 -0.09 6.33
C PHE A 107 -3.34 -0.46 7.80
N ASN A 108 -4.49 -0.46 8.48
CA ASN A 108 -4.61 -0.91 9.86
C ASN A 108 -5.27 -2.30 9.89
N ASP A 109 -4.44 -3.32 10.07
CA ASP A 109 -4.84 -4.71 10.20
C ASP A 109 -5.16 -5.05 11.66
N LYS A 110 -6.45 -5.13 11.96
CA LYS A 110 -6.94 -5.43 13.31
C LYS A 110 -6.93 -6.92 13.64
N ASP A 111 -6.81 -7.78 12.64
CA ASP A 111 -6.92 -9.23 12.78
C ASP A 111 -5.53 -9.88 12.62
N PHE A 112 -4.60 -9.50 13.51
CA PHE A 112 -3.22 -9.98 13.49
C PHE A 112 -2.87 -10.81 14.73
N ASN A 113 -3.55 -11.93 14.89
CA ASN A 113 -3.21 -12.94 15.89
C ASN A 113 -2.23 -13.95 15.29
N PHE A 114 -1.20 -14.33 16.03
CA PHE A 114 -0.21 -15.30 15.54
C PHE A 114 0.42 -16.10 16.66
N THR A 115 1.07 -17.20 16.30
CA THR A 115 1.90 -17.97 17.21
C THR A 115 3.37 -17.71 16.92
N TYR A 116 4.17 -17.56 17.96
CA TYR A 116 5.60 -17.35 17.84
C TYR A 116 6.39 -17.98 18.98
N LEU A 117 7.41 -18.75 18.61
CA LEU A 117 8.40 -19.33 19.51
C LEU A 117 9.73 -18.57 19.33
N GLU A 118 10.38 -18.18 20.43
CA GLU A 118 11.68 -17.48 20.36
C GLU A 118 12.70 -18.27 19.53
N TYR A 119 13.43 -17.54 18.69
CA TYR A 119 14.49 -18.08 17.82
C TYR A 119 14.02 -19.05 16.74
N GLN A 120 12.71 -19.23 16.55
CA GLN A 120 12.22 -19.99 15.41
C GLN A 120 12.65 -19.30 14.11
N ASN A 121 12.93 -20.11 13.08
CA ASN A 121 13.31 -19.57 11.79
C ASN A 121 12.04 -19.12 11.02
N LEU A 122 12.00 -17.85 10.62
CA LEU A 122 10.93 -17.29 9.80
C LEU A 122 11.26 -17.51 8.32
N ASN A 123 10.64 -18.53 7.70
CA ASN A 123 10.83 -18.82 6.28
C ASN A 123 9.54 -18.58 5.50
N PHE A 124 9.66 -17.89 4.38
CA PHE A 124 8.55 -17.70 3.44
C PHE A 124 8.55 -18.79 2.36
N ASN A 125 7.37 -19.33 2.05
CA ASN A 125 7.16 -20.18 0.88
C ASN A 125 6.05 -19.55 0.01
N PRO A 126 6.30 -19.25 -1.28
CA PRO A 126 5.31 -18.61 -2.16
C PRO A 126 4.03 -19.42 -2.39
N THR A 127 4.07 -20.73 -2.17
CA THR A 127 2.99 -21.66 -2.55
C THR A 127 2.37 -22.40 -1.36
N GLN A 128 2.92 -22.23 -0.16
CA GLN A 128 2.53 -23.04 0.99
C GLN A 128 2.46 -22.20 2.27
N PHE A 129 1.41 -22.43 3.05
CA PHE A 129 1.28 -21.88 4.40
C PHE A 129 2.40 -22.40 5.32
N GLN A 130 3.08 -21.48 6.00
CA GLN A 130 4.10 -21.79 7.01
C GLN A 130 3.59 -21.44 8.41
N SER A 131 3.24 -20.17 8.61
CA SER A 131 2.60 -19.66 9.82
C SER A 131 1.77 -18.43 9.50
N ASN A 132 0.86 -18.05 10.41
CA ASN A 132 0.07 -16.85 10.21
C ASN A 132 0.93 -15.58 10.29
N LEU A 133 1.93 -15.56 11.18
CA LEU A 133 2.90 -14.46 11.28
C LEU A 133 3.57 -14.20 9.93
N VAL A 134 4.15 -15.24 9.33
CA VAL A 134 4.83 -15.15 8.03
C VAL A 134 3.84 -14.76 6.93
N SER A 135 2.64 -15.34 6.91
CA SER A 135 1.67 -15.10 5.84
C SER A 135 1.09 -13.69 5.86
N VAL A 136 0.81 -13.12 7.03
CA VAL A 136 0.33 -11.73 7.15
C VAL A 136 1.42 -10.75 6.71
N ILE A 137 2.65 -10.93 7.19
CA ILE A 137 3.76 -10.06 6.82
C ILE A 137 4.05 -10.16 5.31
N ALA A 138 4.13 -11.37 4.77
CA ALA A 138 4.35 -11.59 3.34
C ALA A 138 3.22 -11.00 2.49
N PHE A 139 1.95 -11.15 2.90
CA PHE A 139 0.82 -10.54 2.21
C PHE A 139 0.98 -9.02 2.09
N HIS A 140 1.30 -8.35 3.20
CA HIS A 140 1.48 -6.89 3.21
C HIS A 140 2.72 -6.45 2.42
N VAL A 141 3.80 -7.24 2.43
CA VAL A 141 4.94 -7.02 1.52
C VAL A 141 4.50 -7.07 0.06
N TYR A 142 3.78 -8.11 -0.37
CA TYR A 142 3.32 -8.20 -1.76
C TYR A 142 2.29 -7.12 -2.13
N MET A 143 1.47 -6.65 -1.18
CA MET A 143 0.60 -5.49 -1.39
C MET A 143 1.41 -4.20 -1.60
N ILE A 144 2.45 -3.96 -0.81
CA ILE A 144 3.37 -2.81 -0.98
C ILE A 144 4.01 -2.88 -2.37
N LEU A 145 4.57 -4.03 -2.75
CA LEU A 145 5.23 -4.21 -4.04
C LEU A 145 4.27 -3.96 -5.21
N ALA A 146 3.04 -4.47 -5.10
CA ALA A 146 2.02 -4.33 -6.12
C ALA A 146 1.57 -2.88 -6.33
N LEU A 147 1.27 -2.18 -5.23
CA LEU A 147 0.83 -0.78 -5.28
C LEU A 147 1.94 0.16 -5.75
N ASP A 148 3.18 -0.12 -5.35
CA ASP A 148 4.35 0.60 -5.84
C ASP A 148 4.48 0.43 -7.36
N ALA A 149 4.47 -0.80 -7.87
CA ALA A 149 4.59 -1.04 -9.31
C ALA A 149 3.44 -0.43 -10.13
N ASP A 150 2.20 -0.48 -9.63
CA ASP A 150 1.05 0.18 -10.25
C ASP A 150 1.18 1.70 -10.31
N SER A 151 1.83 2.31 -9.30
CA SER A 151 2.05 3.75 -9.27
C SER A 151 3.04 4.22 -10.35
N PHE A 152 3.88 3.32 -10.89
CA PHE A 152 4.82 3.62 -11.97
C PHE A 152 4.32 3.22 -13.35
N ALA A 153 3.55 2.13 -13.46
CA ALA A 153 3.00 1.66 -14.73
C ALA A 153 1.60 1.09 -14.56
N GLU A 154 0.73 1.33 -15.53
CA GLU A 154 -0.62 0.76 -15.52
C GLU A 154 -0.55 -0.76 -15.47
N ASN A 155 -1.21 -1.34 -14.46
CA ASN A 155 -1.20 -2.78 -14.15
C ASN A 155 0.18 -3.40 -13.86
N GLY A 156 1.20 -2.60 -13.53
CA GLY A 156 2.54 -3.09 -13.17
C GLY A 156 2.55 -4.02 -11.94
N GLY A 157 1.55 -3.89 -11.06
CA GLY A 157 1.39 -4.66 -9.83
C GLY A 157 0.85 -6.08 -10.01
N ASP A 158 0.38 -6.45 -11.20
CA ASP A 158 -0.26 -7.75 -11.49
C ASP A 158 0.45 -9.00 -10.91
N PRO A 159 1.77 -9.21 -11.12
CA PRO A 159 2.44 -10.38 -10.58
C PRO A 159 2.42 -10.42 -9.05
N TYR A 160 2.53 -9.26 -8.40
CA TYR A 160 2.57 -9.15 -6.95
C TYR A 160 1.18 -9.30 -6.32
N PHE A 161 0.13 -8.75 -6.94
CA PHE A 161 -1.24 -9.01 -6.49
C PHE A 161 -1.62 -10.49 -6.63
N LYS A 162 -1.21 -11.16 -7.72
CA LYS A 162 -1.44 -12.62 -7.87
C LYS A 162 -0.75 -13.42 -6.75
N GLN A 163 0.45 -12.99 -6.35
CA GLN A 163 1.15 -13.62 -5.23
C GLN A 163 0.45 -13.33 -3.89
N ALA A 164 -0.01 -12.10 -3.64
CA ALA A 164 -0.82 -11.76 -2.47
C ALA A 164 -2.15 -12.56 -2.42
N GLN A 165 -2.79 -12.77 -3.56
CA GLN A 165 -3.99 -13.60 -3.68
C GLN A 165 -3.69 -15.07 -3.39
N THR A 166 -2.56 -15.59 -3.85
CA THR A 166 -2.09 -16.95 -3.51
C THR A 166 -1.90 -17.11 -2.00
N ILE A 167 -1.28 -16.11 -1.36
CA ILE A 167 -1.11 -16.07 0.11
C ILE A 167 -2.45 -16.08 0.83
N ALA A 168 -3.40 -15.25 0.39
CA ALA A 168 -4.74 -15.23 0.97
C ALA A 168 -5.44 -16.58 0.79
N ASN A 169 -5.31 -17.23 -0.36
CA ASN A 169 -5.95 -18.51 -0.66
C ASN A 169 -5.46 -19.65 0.22
N TYR A 170 -4.14 -19.85 0.37
CA TYR A 170 -3.67 -20.93 1.24
C TYR A 170 -3.91 -20.62 2.72
N SER A 171 -3.97 -19.34 3.11
CA SER A 171 -4.11 -18.93 4.52
C SER A 171 -5.54 -19.13 5.05
N GLN A 172 -6.51 -19.34 4.16
CA GLN A 172 -7.89 -19.70 4.53
C GLN A 172 -8.00 -21.04 5.28
N GLN A 173 -7.00 -21.93 5.14
CA GLN A 173 -6.97 -23.23 5.81
C GLN A 173 -6.75 -23.11 7.32
N GLY A 174 -6.19 -21.99 7.78
CA GLY A 174 -5.99 -21.71 9.20
C GLY A 174 -7.26 -21.22 9.90
N ASN A 175 -7.25 -21.28 11.24
CA ASN A 175 -8.30 -20.69 12.08
C ASN A 175 -8.02 -19.23 12.46
N PHE A 176 -7.35 -18.49 11.59
CA PHE A 176 -7.03 -17.07 11.79
C PHE A 176 -7.98 -16.18 10.99
N LYS A 177 -8.46 -15.10 11.62
CA LYS A 177 -9.32 -14.11 10.98
C LYS A 177 -8.55 -13.26 9.99
N GLY A 178 -9.27 -12.70 9.02
CA GLY A 178 -8.80 -11.76 8.01
C GLY A 178 -8.52 -12.40 6.64
N TRP A 179 -8.66 -13.73 6.53
CA TRP A 179 -8.37 -14.51 5.32
C TRP A 179 -9.60 -15.01 4.59
N LYS A 180 -10.79 -14.93 5.21
CA LYS A 180 -12.06 -15.38 4.63
C LYS A 180 -12.99 -14.21 4.35
N LEU A 181 -13.95 -14.42 3.44
CA LEU A 181 -14.99 -13.44 3.14
C LEU A 181 -15.85 -13.11 4.38
N GLU A 182 -16.14 -14.12 5.20
CA GLU A 182 -16.94 -13.99 6.44
C GLU A 182 -16.24 -13.20 7.56
N ASP A 183 -14.91 -12.98 7.47
CA ASP A 183 -14.15 -12.21 8.47
C ASP A 183 -14.42 -10.70 8.39
N GLY A 184 -15.13 -10.25 7.37
CA GLY A 184 -15.66 -8.88 7.27
C GLY A 184 -15.19 -8.11 6.04
N LEU A 185 -15.78 -6.93 5.88
CA LEU A 185 -15.59 -6.06 4.71
C LEU A 185 -14.26 -5.27 4.73
N GLN A 186 -13.51 -5.35 5.83
CA GLN A 186 -12.23 -4.64 6.03
C GLN A 186 -11.14 -5.66 6.42
N SER A 187 -10.99 -6.70 5.60
CA SER A 187 -10.04 -7.79 5.80
C SER A 187 -8.99 -7.83 4.69
N ARG A 188 -7.90 -8.57 4.91
CA ARG A 188 -6.87 -8.83 3.89
C ARG A 188 -7.49 -9.52 2.66
N PHE A 189 -8.38 -10.49 2.88
CA PHE A 189 -9.14 -11.14 1.81
C PHE A 189 -9.95 -10.16 0.98
N THR A 190 -10.79 -9.34 1.63
CA THR A 190 -11.62 -8.36 0.93
C THR A 190 -10.77 -7.31 0.21
N LEU A 191 -9.62 -6.93 0.76
CA LEU A 191 -8.69 -6.02 0.09
C LEU A 191 -8.21 -6.60 -1.25
N ILE A 192 -7.60 -7.79 -1.24
CA ILE A 192 -7.02 -8.37 -2.44
C ILE A 192 -8.09 -8.76 -3.47
N ASP A 193 -9.23 -9.28 -3.03
CA ASP A 193 -10.36 -9.61 -3.90
C ASP A 193 -10.87 -8.36 -4.64
N ASN A 194 -11.05 -7.25 -3.92
CA ASN A 194 -11.50 -6.01 -4.53
C ASN A 194 -10.48 -5.43 -5.51
N VAL A 195 -9.17 -5.43 -5.17
CA VAL A 195 -8.13 -4.86 -6.07
C VAL A 195 -8.07 -5.63 -7.39
N MET A 196 -8.25 -6.95 -7.34
CA MET A 196 -8.20 -7.82 -8.52
C MET A 196 -9.52 -7.82 -9.32
N SER A 197 -10.60 -7.31 -8.76
CA SER A 197 -11.91 -7.31 -9.39
C SER A 197 -12.08 -6.15 -10.39
N ALA A 198 -12.56 -6.48 -11.59
CA ALA A 198 -12.91 -5.49 -12.62
C ALA A 198 -13.97 -4.47 -12.15
N THR A 199 -14.72 -4.78 -11.08
CA THR A 199 -15.69 -3.87 -10.44
C THR A 199 -15.01 -2.59 -9.91
N TYR A 200 -13.73 -2.67 -9.55
CA TYR A 200 -12.95 -1.58 -8.95
C TYR A 200 -11.75 -1.16 -9.79
N LYS A 201 -11.77 -1.42 -11.10
CA LYS A 201 -10.65 -1.13 -12.01
C LYS A 201 -10.11 0.30 -11.91
N GLU A 202 -10.98 1.27 -11.61
CA GLU A 202 -10.62 2.68 -11.47
C GLU A 202 -9.65 2.90 -10.31
N TYR A 203 -9.65 2.07 -9.26
CA TYR A 203 -8.69 2.16 -8.16
C TYR A 203 -7.24 2.13 -8.67
N ARG A 204 -6.90 1.15 -9.50
CA ARG A 204 -5.54 0.99 -10.05
C ARG A 204 -5.20 2.08 -11.06
N GLN A 205 -6.19 2.53 -11.84
CA GLN A 205 -6.03 3.67 -12.75
C GLN A 205 -5.73 4.95 -11.98
N VAL A 206 -6.43 5.20 -10.87
CA VAL A 206 -6.15 6.34 -9.99
C VAL A 206 -4.75 6.23 -9.39
N MET A 207 -4.35 5.05 -8.90
CA MET A 207 -3.00 4.85 -8.37
C MET A 207 -1.93 5.22 -9.41
N ASN A 208 -2.10 4.84 -10.67
CA ASN A 208 -1.14 5.24 -11.71
C ASN A 208 -1.22 6.74 -12.04
N SER A 209 -2.40 7.24 -12.45
CA SER A 209 -2.57 8.62 -12.90
C SER A 209 -2.21 9.65 -11.82
N TYR A 210 -2.60 9.40 -10.57
CA TYR A 210 -2.30 10.31 -9.47
C TYR A 210 -0.79 10.47 -9.24
N HIS A 211 -0.03 9.37 -9.24
CA HIS A 211 1.41 9.42 -8.98
C HIS A 211 2.21 9.81 -10.22
N ARG A 212 1.98 9.13 -11.35
CA ARG A 212 2.82 9.26 -12.55
C ARG A 212 2.49 10.47 -13.41
N GLN A 213 1.21 10.81 -13.53
CA GLN A 213 0.75 11.94 -14.36
C GLN A 213 0.44 13.17 -13.52
N GLY A 214 0.20 12.99 -12.22
CA GLY A 214 0.02 14.06 -11.25
C GLY A 214 1.34 14.46 -10.61
N LEU A 215 1.71 13.76 -9.53
CA LEU A 215 2.84 14.12 -8.68
C LEU A 215 4.19 14.21 -9.43
N ASP A 216 4.52 13.22 -10.25
CA ASP A 216 5.81 13.15 -10.96
C ASP A 216 6.02 14.29 -11.98
N ILE A 217 4.95 14.99 -12.39
CA ILE A 217 5.02 16.14 -13.31
C ILE A 217 5.09 17.47 -12.52
N MET A 218 4.73 17.47 -11.24
CA MET A 218 4.66 18.70 -10.45
C MET A 218 6.02 19.39 -10.24
N SER A 219 7.14 18.67 -10.36
CA SER A 219 8.48 19.29 -10.31
C SER A 219 8.73 20.21 -11.51
N GLU A 220 8.13 19.91 -12.67
CA GLU A 220 8.27 20.68 -13.91
C GLU A 220 7.12 21.68 -14.07
N ASN A 221 5.89 21.21 -13.86
CA ASN A 221 4.68 22.02 -14.02
C ASN A 221 3.65 21.74 -12.90
N PRO A 222 3.70 22.51 -11.80
CA PRO A 222 2.78 22.34 -10.68
C PRO A 222 1.29 22.47 -11.04
N LYS A 223 0.95 23.34 -12.01
CA LYS A 223 -0.45 23.57 -12.40
C LYS A 223 -1.02 22.35 -13.12
N GLU A 224 -0.28 21.85 -14.11
CA GLU A 224 -0.67 20.67 -14.87
C GLU A 224 -0.77 19.43 -13.97
N GLY A 225 0.22 19.22 -13.08
CA GLY A 225 0.17 18.11 -12.12
C GLY A 225 -1.07 18.15 -11.23
N LYS A 226 -1.47 19.34 -10.74
CA LYS A 226 -2.72 19.49 -9.97
C LYS A 226 -3.97 19.19 -10.78
N GLU A 227 -4.04 19.66 -12.02
CA GLU A 227 -5.17 19.36 -12.91
C GLU A 227 -5.28 17.85 -13.14
N LYS A 228 -4.15 17.17 -13.36
CA LYS A 228 -4.09 15.70 -13.51
C LYS A 228 -4.47 14.95 -12.25
N ILE A 229 -4.06 15.41 -11.07
CA ILE A 229 -4.51 14.84 -9.79
C ILE A 229 -6.03 14.98 -9.65
N ALA A 230 -6.59 16.15 -9.96
CA ALA A 230 -8.03 16.38 -9.87
C ALA A 230 -8.82 15.49 -10.87
N GLU A 231 -8.29 15.29 -12.08
CA GLU A 231 -8.82 14.34 -13.07
C GLU A 231 -8.77 12.90 -12.57
N ALA A 232 -7.65 12.46 -11.99
CA ALA A 232 -7.53 11.13 -11.41
C ALA A 232 -8.57 10.90 -10.30
N ILE A 233 -8.71 11.84 -9.37
CA ILE A 233 -9.69 11.74 -8.27
C ILE A 233 -11.13 11.61 -8.80
N LYS A 234 -11.47 12.26 -9.91
CA LYS A 234 -12.81 12.16 -10.53
C LYS A 234 -13.15 10.74 -10.98
N LEU A 235 -12.18 9.89 -11.31
CA LEU A 235 -12.42 8.49 -11.67
C LEU A 235 -13.09 7.72 -10.52
N PHE A 236 -12.86 8.11 -9.26
CA PHE A 236 -13.56 7.49 -8.14
C PHE A 236 -15.06 7.73 -8.14
N GLN A 237 -15.61 8.72 -8.87
CA GLN A 237 -17.05 8.91 -8.95
C GLN A 237 -17.73 7.69 -9.58
N ALA A 238 -17.18 7.17 -10.68
CA ALA A 238 -17.74 5.99 -11.35
C ALA A 238 -17.71 4.77 -10.44
N MET A 239 -16.60 4.56 -9.72
CA MET A 239 -16.48 3.48 -8.76
C MET A 239 -17.43 3.65 -7.56
N ASN A 240 -17.54 4.85 -7.01
CA ASN A 240 -18.43 5.17 -5.88
C ASN A 240 -19.91 5.01 -6.26
N SER A 241 -20.29 5.37 -7.49
CA SER A 241 -21.66 5.16 -8.00
C SER A 241 -22.03 3.67 -8.08
N ARG A 242 -21.08 2.79 -8.36
CA ARG A 242 -21.33 1.33 -8.38
C ARG A 242 -21.27 0.71 -6.99
N ARG A 243 -20.27 1.09 -6.18
CA ARG A 243 -20.03 0.57 -4.84
C ARG A 243 -19.67 1.72 -3.90
N PRO A 244 -20.67 2.39 -3.29
CA PRO A 244 -20.43 3.48 -2.36
C PRO A 244 -19.62 3.01 -1.14
N ASN A 245 -18.76 3.88 -0.60
CA ASN A 245 -17.96 3.58 0.60
C ASN A 245 -17.15 2.29 0.48
N SER A 246 -16.62 2.01 -0.71
CA SER A 246 -15.81 0.82 -0.94
C SER A 246 -14.55 0.83 -0.07
N PHE A 247 -14.09 -0.37 0.32
CA PHE A 247 -12.89 -0.47 1.15
C PHE A 247 -11.66 0.11 0.44
N LEU A 248 -11.56 -0.05 -0.88
CA LEU A 248 -10.46 0.50 -1.67
C LEU A 248 -10.41 2.03 -1.71
N GLN A 249 -11.57 2.68 -1.81
CA GLN A 249 -11.64 4.14 -1.65
C GLN A 249 -11.09 4.55 -0.30
N ARG A 250 -11.55 3.89 0.76
CA ARG A 250 -11.10 4.19 2.11
C ARG A 250 -9.58 4.04 2.24
N THR A 251 -9.00 2.94 1.77
CA THR A 251 -7.55 2.74 1.83
C THR A 251 -6.76 3.79 1.05
N PHE A 252 -7.28 4.27 -0.09
CA PHE A 252 -6.65 5.36 -0.82
C PHE A 252 -6.68 6.66 -0.04
N PHE A 253 -7.86 7.07 0.46
CA PHE A 253 -8.00 8.35 1.15
C PHE A 253 -7.35 8.36 2.54
N ASP A 254 -7.31 7.22 3.24
CA ASP A 254 -6.56 7.08 4.49
C ASP A 254 -5.05 7.31 4.28
N ALA A 255 -4.51 7.05 3.07
CA ALA A 255 -3.12 7.38 2.72
C ALA A 255 -2.98 8.82 2.17
N LYS A 256 -3.95 9.30 1.39
CA LYS A 256 -3.80 10.49 0.53
C LYS A 256 -4.48 11.75 1.02
N ALA A 257 -5.40 11.68 1.99
CA ALA A 257 -6.25 12.82 2.30
C ALA A 257 -5.49 14.06 2.78
N ASP A 258 -4.41 13.88 3.56
CA ASP A 258 -3.56 15.00 3.99
C ASP A 258 -2.78 15.61 2.83
N GLU A 259 -2.19 14.76 1.97
CA GLU A 259 -1.45 15.19 0.78
C GLU A 259 -2.36 15.96 -0.19
N ILE A 260 -3.56 15.44 -0.48
CA ILE A 260 -4.55 16.13 -1.32
C ILE A 260 -4.90 17.49 -0.73
N ALA A 261 -5.20 17.54 0.57
CA ALA A 261 -5.53 18.81 1.23
C ALA A 261 -4.37 19.81 1.12
N GLN A 262 -3.13 19.37 1.32
CA GLN A 262 -1.93 20.22 1.20
C GLN A 262 -1.72 20.72 -0.24
N ILE A 263 -1.78 19.83 -1.23
CA ILE A 263 -1.58 20.16 -2.64
C ILE A 263 -2.56 21.23 -3.12
N PHE A 264 -3.85 21.12 -2.77
CA PHE A 264 -4.88 22.10 -3.18
C PHE A 264 -5.08 23.24 -2.15
N SER A 265 -4.27 23.29 -1.10
CA SER A 265 -4.20 24.47 -0.21
C SER A 265 -3.01 25.38 -0.53
N ASP A 266 -2.08 24.90 -1.35
CA ASP A 266 -0.96 25.68 -1.88
C ASP A 266 -1.26 26.17 -3.32
N GLY A 267 -0.50 27.12 -3.87
CA GLY A 267 -0.61 27.55 -5.27
C GLY A 267 -0.03 26.50 -6.25
N PRO A 268 -0.25 26.61 -7.57
CA PRO A 268 -1.11 27.57 -8.28
C PRO A 268 -2.59 27.16 -8.26
N ASN A 269 -3.47 28.10 -8.64
CA ASN A 269 -4.93 27.92 -8.70
C ASN A 269 -5.38 26.98 -9.82
N VAL A 270 -6.32 26.09 -9.52
CA VAL A 270 -7.03 25.21 -10.47
C VAL A 270 -8.54 25.18 -10.17
N ASN A 271 -9.34 24.48 -10.99
CA ASN A 271 -10.78 24.38 -10.73
C ASN A 271 -11.09 23.45 -9.55
N ILE A 272 -11.00 23.99 -8.33
CA ILE A 272 -11.26 23.28 -7.08
C ILE A 272 -12.73 23.08 -6.75
N ALA A 273 -13.65 23.83 -7.37
CA ALA A 273 -15.09 23.70 -7.07
C ALA A 273 -15.58 22.29 -7.42
N SER A 274 -15.27 21.83 -8.63
CA SER A 274 -15.62 20.47 -9.06
C SER A 274 -14.91 19.39 -8.24
N LEU A 275 -13.66 19.63 -7.84
CA LEU A 275 -12.89 18.69 -7.02
C LEU A 275 -13.47 18.54 -5.62
N LYS A 276 -13.84 19.65 -4.96
CA LYS A 276 -14.44 19.63 -3.62
C LYS A 276 -15.74 18.84 -3.60
N GLU A 277 -16.59 19.03 -4.61
CA GLU A 277 -17.83 18.26 -4.75
C GLU A 277 -17.56 16.76 -4.88
N VAL A 278 -16.58 16.38 -5.72
CA VAL A 278 -16.15 14.98 -5.87
C VAL A 278 -15.67 14.43 -4.53
N LEU A 279 -14.73 15.11 -3.87
CA LEU A 279 -14.13 14.68 -2.61
C LEU A 279 -15.16 14.51 -1.48
N GLN A 280 -16.12 15.43 -1.37
CA GLN A 280 -17.23 15.32 -0.41
C GLN A 280 -18.12 14.10 -0.69
N LYS A 281 -18.31 13.75 -1.97
CA LYS A 281 -19.13 12.60 -2.37
C LYS A 281 -18.42 11.26 -2.19
N VAL A 282 -17.12 11.17 -2.51
CA VAL A 282 -16.38 9.90 -2.51
C VAL A 282 -15.64 9.62 -1.20
N ALA A 283 -15.36 10.66 -0.41
CA ALA A 283 -14.60 10.57 0.84
C ALA A 283 -15.15 11.51 1.93
N PRO A 284 -16.45 11.40 2.30
CA PRO A 284 -17.08 12.33 3.25
C PRO A 284 -16.43 12.33 4.63
N MET A 285 -15.76 11.24 5.03
CA MET A 285 -15.08 11.12 6.33
C MET A 285 -13.90 12.11 6.51
N HIS A 286 -13.37 12.65 5.42
CA HIS A 286 -12.30 13.66 5.44
C HIS A 286 -12.81 15.07 5.11
N SER A 287 -14.12 15.34 5.25
CA SER A 287 -14.73 16.63 4.91
C SER A 287 -14.06 17.84 5.55
N SER A 288 -13.56 17.71 6.79
CA SER A 288 -12.81 18.78 7.46
C SER A 288 -11.54 19.15 6.70
N LYS A 289 -10.83 18.18 6.11
CA LYS A 289 -9.66 18.41 5.26
C LYS A 289 -10.05 19.06 3.93
N TRP A 290 -11.16 18.63 3.33
CA TRP A 290 -11.65 19.21 2.06
C TRP A 290 -12.06 20.68 2.19
N GLN A 291 -12.45 21.13 3.38
CA GLN A 291 -12.77 22.52 3.67
C GLN A 291 -11.54 23.44 3.68
N THR A 292 -10.34 22.91 3.92
CA THR A 292 -9.11 23.71 3.95
C THR A 292 -8.59 24.08 2.57
N ILE A 293 -9.03 23.35 1.53
CA ILE A 293 -8.63 23.56 0.13
C ILE A 293 -9.00 24.99 -0.30
N LYS A 294 -8.07 25.72 -0.90
CA LYS A 294 -8.23 27.14 -1.26
C LYS A 294 -7.84 27.48 -2.70
N TYR A 295 -6.97 26.68 -3.32
CA TYR A 295 -6.33 26.99 -4.59
C TYR A 295 -6.44 25.83 -5.59
#